data_AF-A0A7K8PQH7-F1
#
_entry.id   AF-A0A7K8PQH7-F1
#
_cell.length_a   1.000
_cell.length_b   1.000
_cell.length_c   1.000
_cell.angle_alpha   90.00
_cell.angle_beta   90.00
_cell.angle_gamma   90.00
#
_symmetry.space_group_name_H-M   'P 1'
#
loop_
_entity.id
_entity.type
_entity.pdbx_description
1 polymer ?
#
loop_
_entity_poly.entity_id
_entity_poly.type
_entity_poly.pdbx_seq_one_letter_code
_entity_poly.pdbx_strand_id
1 'polypeptide(L)'
;TNDNEAGNEWILPNHSITDNLQEFTQSWRVNKCSLVQKKVKPCPITAKQKLCQVFFGDSHSLLRNCFKVVDPEPFYSMCAHDTCDSHELKAACSLAAAFVHLCNRNFVPVEIPPQ
;
A
#
# COMPACT_ATOMS: atom_id res chain seq x y z
N THR A 1 10.22 -11.77 10.91
CA THR A 1 11.06 -12.01 12.11
C THR A 1 11.29 -10.74 12.93
N ASN A 2 11.29 -9.54 12.32
CA ASN A 2 11.52 -8.26 13.02
C ASN A 2 12.88 -8.22 13.77
N ASP A 3 13.86 -8.90 13.19
CA ASP A 3 15.26 -8.98 13.59
C ASP A 3 16.13 -7.98 12.78
N ASN A 4 15.52 -7.12 11.96
CA ASN A 4 16.14 -6.20 11.02
C ASN A 4 16.93 -6.89 9.87
N GLU A 5 16.62 -8.14 9.54
CA GLU A 5 17.27 -8.89 8.46
C GLU A 5 16.32 -9.13 7.27
N ALA A 6 16.33 -8.19 6.31
CA ALA A 6 15.44 -8.17 5.13
C ALA A 6 15.51 -9.42 4.22
N GLY A 7 16.49 -10.30 4.42
CA GLY A 7 16.67 -11.52 3.64
C GLY A 7 15.91 -12.73 4.16
N ASN A 8 15.33 -12.66 5.36
CA ASN A 8 14.71 -13.82 6.02
C ASN A 8 13.22 -13.63 6.36
N GLU A 9 12.58 -12.56 5.89
CA GLU A 9 11.16 -12.28 6.14
C GLU A 9 10.26 -13.40 5.66
N TRP A 10 10.66 -14.11 4.61
CA TRP A 10 9.89 -15.19 3.99
C TRP A 10 10.24 -16.55 4.61
N ILE A 11 10.33 -16.58 5.94
CA ILE A 11 10.50 -17.81 6.72
C ILE A 11 9.17 -18.57 6.83
N LEU A 12 9.21 -19.86 6.54
CA LEU A 12 8.08 -20.78 6.66
C LEU A 12 7.95 -21.29 8.11
N PRO A 13 6.80 -21.88 8.51
CA PRO A 13 6.60 -22.44 9.85
C PRO A 13 7.59 -23.55 10.24
N ASN A 14 8.19 -24.23 9.25
CA ASN A 14 9.25 -25.22 9.45
C ASN A 14 10.67 -24.61 9.53
N HIS A 15 10.77 -23.28 9.56
CA HIS A 15 11.98 -22.47 9.61
C HIS A 15 12.84 -22.48 8.32
N SER A 16 12.38 -23.07 7.22
CA SER A 16 13.04 -22.87 5.92
C SER A 16 12.67 -21.52 5.32
N ILE A 17 13.54 -20.98 4.47
CA ILE A 17 13.30 -19.73 3.74
C ILE A 17 12.83 -20.08 2.33
N THR A 18 11.83 -19.36 1.81
CA THR A 18 11.37 -19.47 0.42
C THR A 18 11.57 -18.14 -0.33
N ASP A 19 11.69 -18.19 -1.65
CA ASP A 19 11.64 -17.05 -2.57
C ASP A 19 10.27 -16.93 -3.28
N ASN A 20 9.28 -17.71 -2.85
CA ASN A 20 7.94 -17.73 -3.43
C ASN A 20 6.90 -17.13 -2.47
N LEU A 21 6.39 -15.94 -2.81
CA LEU A 21 5.38 -15.24 -2.03
C LEU A 21 4.10 -16.07 -1.81
N GLN A 22 3.70 -16.86 -2.81
CA GLN A 22 2.51 -17.70 -2.71
C GLN A 22 2.74 -18.89 -1.77
N GLU A 23 3.91 -19.53 -1.81
CA GLU A 23 4.27 -20.57 -0.85
C GLU A 23 4.31 -20.02 0.58
N PHE A 24 4.99 -18.88 0.77
CA PHE A 24 5.07 -18.20 2.07
C PHE A 24 3.66 -17.94 2.63
N THR A 25 2.82 -17.21 1.89
CA THR A 25 1.45 -16.88 2.34
C THR A 25 0.58 -18.11 2.59
N GLN A 26 0.74 -19.18 1.82
CA GLN A 26 0.00 -20.44 2.01
C GLN A 26 0.44 -21.21 3.25
N SER A 27 1.73 -21.21 3.57
CA SER A 27 2.29 -21.95 4.70
C SER A 27 1.77 -21.43 6.05
N TRP A 28 1.47 -20.14 6.14
CA TRP A 28 0.99 -19.45 7.34
C TRP A 28 -0.53 -19.44 7.51
N ARG A 29 -1.29 -20.15 6.67
CA ARG A 29 -2.75 -20.21 6.81
C ARG A 29 -3.15 -21.01 8.06
N VAL A 30 -4.04 -20.45 8.88
CA VAL A 30 -4.58 -21.13 10.07
C VAL A 30 -5.69 -22.13 9.71
N ASN A 31 -6.51 -21.81 8.72
CA ASN A 31 -7.67 -22.61 8.30
C ASN A 31 -7.57 -23.05 6.84
N LYS A 32 -8.36 -24.08 6.47
CA LYS A 32 -8.52 -24.51 5.08
C LYS A 32 -9.39 -23.52 4.30
N CYS A 33 -8.78 -22.42 3.89
CA CYS A 33 -9.37 -21.47 2.94
C CYS A 33 -8.91 -21.81 1.51
N SER A 34 -9.82 -21.74 0.55
CA SER A 34 -9.49 -21.86 -0.87
C SER A 34 -8.83 -20.57 -1.35
N LEU A 35 -7.85 -20.68 -2.22
CA LEU A 35 -7.27 -19.54 -2.90
C LEU A 35 -8.34 -18.93 -3.80
N VAL A 36 -8.78 -17.73 -3.46
CA VAL A 36 -9.43 -16.87 -4.44
C VAL A 36 -8.29 -16.31 -5.28
N GLN A 37 -8.03 -16.91 -6.44
CA GLN A 37 -7.23 -16.23 -7.45
C GLN A 37 -7.99 -14.95 -7.81
N LYS A 38 -7.53 -13.81 -7.29
CA LYS A 38 -7.98 -12.50 -7.79
C LYS A 38 -7.55 -12.45 -9.25
N LYS A 39 -8.52 -12.61 -10.16
CA LYS A 39 -8.29 -12.27 -11.57
C LYS A 39 -7.94 -10.79 -11.58
N VAL A 40 -6.71 -10.48 -11.98
CA VAL A 40 -6.29 -9.09 -12.22
C VAL A 40 -7.21 -8.58 -13.32
N LYS A 41 -8.18 -7.75 -12.93
CA LYS A 41 -9.04 -7.08 -13.91
C LYS A 41 -8.21 -5.97 -14.54
N PRO A 42 -8.25 -5.81 -15.88
CA PRO A 42 -7.66 -4.64 -16.49
C PRO A 42 -8.27 -3.39 -15.85
N CYS A 43 -7.42 -2.51 -15.33
CA CYS A 43 -7.86 -1.23 -14.80
C CYS A 43 -7.76 -0.16 -15.88
N PRO A 44 -8.86 0.25 -16.52
CA PRO A 44 -8.79 1.35 -17.48
C PRO A 44 -8.41 2.62 -16.71
N ILE A 45 -7.39 3.33 -17.20
CA ILE A 45 -7.03 4.67 -16.71
C ILE A 45 -8.27 5.56 -16.86
N THR A 46 -8.96 5.78 -15.75
CA THR A 46 -10.17 6.60 -15.69
C THR A 46 -9.88 7.79 -14.76
N ALA A 47 -10.78 8.77 -14.69
CA ALA A 47 -10.74 9.98 -13.84
C ALA A 47 -10.40 9.76 -12.33
N LYS A 48 -10.25 8.51 -11.91
CA LYS A 48 -10.01 7.96 -10.57
C LYS A 48 -8.53 7.95 -10.19
N GLN A 49 -7.62 7.85 -11.17
CA GLN A 49 -6.19 8.15 -10.98
C GLN A 49 -5.95 9.60 -10.57
N LYS A 50 -6.90 10.51 -10.85
CA LYS A 50 -6.77 11.93 -10.52
C LYS A 50 -6.65 12.15 -9.02
N LEU A 51 -7.36 11.38 -8.18
CA LEU A 51 -7.27 11.54 -6.72
C LEU A 51 -5.93 11.04 -6.18
N CYS A 52 -5.47 9.88 -6.66
CA CYS A 52 -4.14 9.35 -6.33
C CYS A 52 -3.02 10.29 -6.79
N GLN A 53 -3.19 10.91 -7.97
CA GLN A 53 -2.28 11.94 -8.48
C GLN A 53 -2.29 13.17 -7.57
N VAL A 54 -3.47 13.67 -7.18
CA VAL A 54 -3.58 14.84 -6.28
C VAL A 54 -2.90 14.59 -4.94
N PHE A 55 -3.02 13.39 -4.37
CA PHE A 55 -2.42 13.08 -3.07
C PHE A 55 -0.92 12.78 -3.15
N PHE A 56 -0.48 11.98 -4.12
CA PHE A 56 0.86 11.40 -4.09
C PHE A 56 1.75 11.80 -5.27
N GLY A 57 1.18 12.31 -6.37
CA GLY A 57 1.91 12.61 -7.60
C GLY A 57 2.04 14.09 -7.96
N ASP A 58 1.19 14.97 -7.42
CA ASP A 58 1.18 16.40 -7.72
C ASP A 58 2.20 17.17 -6.86
N SER A 59 2.89 18.13 -7.47
CA SER A 59 3.75 19.08 -6.76
C SER A 59 2.98 19.99 -5.79
N HIS A 60 1.68 20.20 -6.02
CA HIS A 60 0.79 21.00 -5.18
C HIS A 60 0.00 20.17 -4.17
N SER A 61 0.33 18.89 -3.99
CA SER A 61 -0.30 18.05 -2.97
C SER A 61 -0.12 18.67 -1.57
N LEU A 62 -1.16 18.60 -0.74
CA LEU A 62 -1.09 18.94 0.68
C LEU A 62 -0.08 18.05 1.44
N LEU A 63 0.25 16.89 0.88
CA LEU A 63 1.21 15.92 1.45
C LEU A 63 2.65 16.17 0.97
N ARG A 64 2.88 17.13 0.05
CA ARG A 64 4.17 17.35 -0.63
C ARG A 64 5.35 17.54 0.32
N ASN A 65 5.14 18.22 1.46
CA ASN A 65 6.19 18.47 2.44
C ASN A 65 6.78 17.17 3.02
N CYS A 66 5.99 16.11 3.05
CA CYS A 66 6.37 14.81 3.59
C CYS A 66 7.07 13.90 2.57
N PHE A 67 7.00 14.20 1.26
CA PHE A 67 7.61 13.37 0.20
C PHE A 67 9.13 13.22 0.35
N LYS A 68 9.78 14.10 1.13
CA LYS A 68 11.22 14.03 1.42
C LYS A 68 11.60 12.99 2.47
N VAL A 69 10.62 12.56 3.28
CA VAL A 69 10.84 11.65 4.43
C VAL A 69 10.03 10.36 4.32
N VAL A 70 8.98 10.35 3.49
CA VAL A 70 8.20 9.17 3.14
C VAL A 70 8.12 9.10 1.62
N ASP A 71 8.48 7.95 1.05
CA ASP A 71 8.36 7.72 -0.40
C ASP A 71 6.88 7.66 -0.81
N PRO A 72 6.39 8.56 -1.68
CA PRO A 72 5.01 8.55 -2.14
C PRO A 72 4.71 7.47 -3.19
N GLU A 73 5.72 6.87 -3.84
CA GLU A 73 5.48 5.90 -4.92
C GLU A 73 4.60 4.74 -4.44
N PRO A 74 4.95 3.98 -3.38
CA PRO A 74 4.20 2.79 -3.01
C PRO A 74 2.73 3.10 -2.71
N PHE A 75 2.46 4.30 -2.17
CA PHE A 75 1.10 4.79 -1.91
C PHE A 75 0.35 5.15 -3.20
N TYR A 76 1.03 5.77 -4.17
CA TYR A 76 0.46 6.05 -5.49
C TYR A 76 0.09 4.74 -6.21
N SER A 77 1.01 3.79 -6.28
CA SER A 77 0.83 2.49 -6.91
C SER A 77 -0.32 1.69 -6.28
N MET A 78 -0.37 1.63 -4.95
CA MET A 78 -1.49 1.01 -4.23
C MET A 78 -2.81 1.73 -4.47
N CYS A 79 -2.82 3.07 -4.44
CA CYS A 79 -4.03 3.86 -4.67
C CYS A 79 -4.60 3.63 -6.08
N ALA A 80 -3.74 3.62 -7.10
CA ALA A 80 -4.14 3.36 -8.47
C ALA A 80 -4.71 1.96 -8.67
N HIS A 81 -4.19 0.97 -7.93
CA HIS A 81 -4.67 -0.41 -7.98
C HIS A 81 -5.99 -0.61 -7.20
N ASP A 82 -6.10 -0.09 -5.98
CA ASP A 82 -7.24 -0.33 -5.09
C ASP A 82 -8.51 0.44 -5.51
N THR A 83 -8.33 1.61 -6.13
CA THR A 83 -9.44 2.36 -6.74
C THR A 83 -10.05 1.67 -7.96
N CYS A 84 -9.52 0.50 -8.37
CA CYS A 84 -10.10 -0.30 -9.44
C CYS A 84 -11.20 -1.28 -8.98
N ASP A 85 -11.15 -1.73 -7.72
CA ASP A 85 -11.90 -2.90 -7.25
C ASP A 85 -13.17 -2.54 -6.44
N SER A 86 -13.26 -1.37 -5.78
CA SER A 86 -14.44 -0.94 -5.00
C SER A 86 -14.37 0.52 -4.52
N HIS A 87 -15.44 1.04 -3.86
CA HIS A 87 -15.62 2.36 -3.21
C HIS A 87 -14.35 3.25 -3.14
N GLU A 88 -14.11 3.95 -4.24
CA GLU A 88 -12.83 4.53 -4.64
C GLU A 88 -12.31 5.61 -3.69
N LEU A 89 -13.23 6.42 -3.17
CA LEU A 89 -12.93 7.45 -2.18
C LEU A 89 -12.40 6.84 -0.87
N LYS A 90 -12.95 5.71 -0.42
CA LYS A 90 -12.58 5.15 0.87
C LYS A 90 -11.15 4.61 0.85
N ALA A 91 -10.76 3.89 -0.21
CA ALA A 91 -9.41 3.34 -0.34
C ALA A 91 -8.35 4.45 -0.44
N ALA A 92 -8.56 5.45 -1.31
CA ALA A 92 -7.66 6.58 -1.46
C ALA A 92 -7.54 7.40 -0.15
N CYS A 93 -8.65 7.68 0.54
CA CYS A 93 -8.63 8.38 1.82
C CYS A 93 -7.93 7.57 2.93
N SER A 94 -8.10 6.24 2.96
CA SER A 94 -7.37 5.37 3.89
C SER A 94 -5.86 5.41 3.64
N LEU A 95 -5.43 5.40 2.38
CA LEU A 95 -4.02 5.54 2.02
C LEU A 95 -3.47 6.93 2.36
N ALA A 96 -4.24 8.00 2.12
CA ALA A 96 -3.85 9.34 2.51
C ALA A 96 -3.70 9.47 4.04
N ALA A 97 -4.63 8.91 4.82
CA ALA A 97 -4.54 8.90 6.28
C ALA A 97 -3.31 8.12 6.78
N ALA A 98 -3.00 6.97 6.16
CA ALA A 98 -1.79 6.21 6.47
C ALA A 98 -0.51 7.00 6.14
N PHE A 99 -0.49 7.72 5.02
CA PHE A 99 0.62 8.59 4.64
C PHE A 99 0.83 9.70 5.67
N VAL A 100 -0.24 10.44 6.03
CA VAL A 100 -0.21 11.48 7.07
C VAL A 100 0.33 10.92 8.40
N HIS A 101 -0.07 9.70 8.77
CA HIS A 101 0.45 9.05 9.97
C HIS A 101 1.97 8.84 9.91
N LEU A 102 2.51 8.39 8.78
CA LEU A 102 3.96 8.25 8.59
C LEU A 102 4.68 9.61 8.58
N CYS A 103 4.07 10.64 8.01
CA CYS A 103 4.60 12.01 8.04
C CYS A 103 4.78 12.51 9.47
N ASN A 104 3.75 12.32 10.30
CA ASN A 104 3.79 12.68 11.71
C ASN A 104 4.86 11.89 12.48
N ARG A 105 5.06 10.59 12.17
CA ARG A 105 6.14 9.78 12.75
C ARG A 105 7.54 10.26 12.36
N ASN A 106 7.66 10.92 11.21
CA ASN A 106 8.89 11.56 10.74
C ASN A 106 8.96 13.06 11.12
N PHE A 107 8.10 13.52 12.04
CA PHE A 107 8.06 14.90 12.53
C PHE A 107 7.78 15.96 11.46
N VAL A 108 7.09 15.58 10.38
CA VAL A 108 6.61 16.49 9.33
C VAL A 108 5.07 16.54 9.40
N PRO A 109 4.49 17.42 10.22
CA PRO A 109 3.04 17.56 10.29
C PRO A 109 2.50 18.07 8.96
N VAL A 110 1.46 17.40 8.46
CA VAL A 110 0.75 17.77 7.22
C VAL A 110 -0.75 17.73 7.49
N GLU A 111 -1.49 18.57 6.78
CA GLU A 111 -2.96 18.57 6.88
C GLU A 111 -3.54 17.34 6.20
N ILE A 112 -4.61 16.79 6.79
CA ILE A 112 -5.36 15.70 6.17
C ILE A 112 -6.13 16.30 4.98
N PRO A 113 -5.97 15.77 3.75
CA PRO A 113 -6.72 16.26 2.61
C PRO A 113 -8.23 16.13 2.82
N PRO A 114 -9.04 17.10 2.35
CA PRO A 114 -10.49 17.04 2.46
C PRO A 114 -11.06 15.82 1.72
N GLN A 115 -12.13 15.24 2.26
CA GLN A 115 -12.86 14.09 1.72
C GLN A 115 -13.84 14.49 0.62
#